data_AF-A0AA35XN04-F1
#
_entry.id   AF-A0AA35XN04-F1
#
_cell.length_a   1.000
_cell.length_b   1.000
_cell.length_c   1.000
_cell.angle_alpha   90.00
_cell.angle_beta   90.00
_cell.angle_gamma   90.00
#
_symmetry.space_group_name_H-M   'P 1'
#
loop_
_entity.id
_entity.type
_entity.pdbx_description
1 polymer ?
#
loop_
_entity_poly.entity_id
_entity_poly.type
_entity_poly.pdbx_seq_one_letter_code
_entity_poly.pdbx_strand_id
1 'polypeptide(L)'
;MNHFVGLFVDPATGMVGLCKEGGLSFMYPVPSTDSLTYEHLGVCLQGDVSLHDSENLLEAARLTRDQLDSEVLESVLSSEDPVAVATEVAEAIANTQSKENMSYRETLESLLLPIGDVHKLLALLVAELDPSYEDEMIETADVQDSETQLAMSQLFASPVSERLLADIVGRRCLARLMVTTDLLLLISLLQHQGKVQNVNRVLYKLSTLLQNYHTLHWLCCQSVVPTSPLSLENNMRQLAALNISSCSRQPPINSGYIPMSYVPFFAREM
;
A
#
# COMPACT_ATOMS: atom_id res chain seq x y z
N MET A 1 26.36 12.82 -4.24
CA MET A 1 25.40 13.87 -4.62
C MET A 1 25.22 13.77 -6.12
N ASN A 2 24.01 13.46 -6.61
CA ASN A 2 23.79 13.32 -8.05
C ASN A 2 23.60 14.72 -8.65
N HIS A 3 24.51 15.15 -9.53
CA HIS A 3 24.43 16.46 -10.18
C HIS A 3 23.25 16.48 -11.18
N PHE A 4 22.42 17.50 -11.06
CA PHE A 4 21.35 17.79 -12.02
C PHE A 4 21.95 18.35 -13.30
N VAL A 5 21.64 17.71 -14.43
CA VAL A 5 22.18 18.07 -15.75
C VAL A 5 21.15 18.88 -16.55
N GLY A 6 19.87 18.56 -16.42
CA GLY A 6 18.81 19.29 -17.12
C GLY A 6 17.45 18.63 -17.08
N LEU A 7 16.49 19.27 -17.76
CA LEU A 7 15.14 18.78 -17.98
C LEU A 7 14.96 18.43 -19.46
N PHE A 8 14.22 17.36 -19.71
CA PHE A 8 13.82 16.91 -21.04
C PHE A 8 12.31 16.70 -21.06
N VAL A 9 11.63 17.19 -22.08
CA VAL A 9 10.20 16.95 -22.28
C VAL A 9 10.07 16.11 -23.53
N ASP A 10 9.46 14.94 -23.39
CA ASP A 10 9.20 14.06 -24.53
C ASP A 10 7.90 14.51 -25.23
N PRO A 11 7.96 15.02 -26.48
CA PRO A 11 6.77 15.45 -27.19
C PRO A 11 5.84 14.29 -27.59
N ALA A 12 6.32 13.05 -27.60
CA ALA A 12 5.50 11.88 -27.98
C ALA A 12 4.66 11.35 -26.81
N THR A 13 5.20 11.39 -25.59
CA THR A 13 4.53 10.86 -24.39
C THR A 13 4.01 11.94 -23.45
N GLY A 14 4.45 13.20 -23.62
CA GLY A 14 4.16 14.30 -22.69
C GLY A 14 4.89 14.19 -21.36
N MET A 15 5.75 13.19 -21.17
CA MET A 15 6.49 13.00 -19.92
C MET A 15 7.61 14.02 -19.77
N VAL A 16 7.81 14.49 -18.54
CA VAL A 16 8.92 15.36 -18.16
C VAL A 16 9.98 14.53 -17.46
N GLY A 17 11.12 14.35 -18.12
CA GLY A 17 12.31 13.69 -17.61
C GLY A 17 13.28 14.68 -16.97
N LEU A 18 13.84 14.31 -15.82
CA LEU A 18 14.90 15.02 -15.13
C LEU A 18 16.20 14.22 -15.24
N CYS A 19 17.16 14.77 -15.96
CA CYS A 19 18.45 14.15 -16.25
C CYS A 19 19.42 14.42 -15.10
N LYS A 20 19.95 13.35 -14.51
CA LYS A 20 21.00 13.39 -13.50
C LYS A 20 22.22 12.63 -14.01
N GLU A 21 23.40 12.96 -13.51
CA GLU A 21 24.56 12.09 -13.72
C GLU A 21 24.26 10.69 -13.19
N GLY A 22 24.32 9.69 -14.08
CA GLY A 22 24.07 8.29 -13.75
C GLY A 22 22.60 7.85 -13.74
N GLY A 23 21.64 8.70 -14.13
CA GLY A 23 20.24 8.26 -14.19
C GLY A 23 19.24 9.26 -14.76
N LEU A 24 18.04 8.75 -15.05
CA LEU A 24 16.89 9.52 -15.50
C LEU A 24 15.76 9.38 -14.48
N SER A 25 15.19 10.49 -14.06
CA SER A 25 13.97 10.52 -13.23
C SER A 25 12.82 11.06 -14.06
N PHE A 26 11.58 10.67 -13.78
CA PHE A 26 10.40 11.17 -14.50
C PHE A 26 9.45 11.83 -13.51
N MET A 27 8.80 12.91 -13.96
CA MET A 27 7.71 13.54 -13.24
C MET A 27 6.40 12.94 -13.75
N TYR A 28 5.55 12.52 -12.83
CA TYR A 28 4.20 12.07 -13.12
C TYR A 28 3.22 12.83 -12.22
N PRO A 29 2.01 13.13 -12.70
CA PRO A 29 0.97 13.69 -11.84
C PRO A 29 0.60 12.65 -10.78
N VAL A 30 0.51 13.07 -9.52
CA VAL A 30 0.00 12.21 -8.44
C VAL A 30 -1.51 12.45 -8.36
N PRO A 31 -2.36 11.46 -8.68
CA PRO A 31 -3.80 11.58 -8.44
C PRO A 31 -4.09 11.90 -6.97
N SER A 32 -5.21 12.56 -6.69
CA SER A 32 -5.66 12.84 -5.31
C SER A 32 -5.74 11.57 -4.46
N THR A 33 -6.18 10.46 -5.09
CA THR A 33 -6.26 9.11 -4.50
C THR A 33 -4.91 8.41 -4.29
N ASP A 34 -3.80 8.98 -4.78
CA ASP A 34 -2.44 8.42 -4.70
C ASP A 34 -1.49 9.26 -3.86
N SER A 35 -1.85 10.50 -3.56
CA SER A 35 -1.13 11.35 -2.63
C SER A 35 -1.51 11.01 -1.20
N LEU A 36 -1.78 9.75 -0.84
CA LEU A 36 -2.25 9.29 0.48
C LEU A 36 -1.16 9.38 1.56
N THR A 37 -0.54 10.55 1.66
CA THR A 37 -0.02 11.11 2.89
C THR A 37 -1.21 11.56 3.72
N TYR A 38 -1.08 11.47 5.04
CA TYR A 38 -2.13 11.89 5.96
C TYR A 38 -2.65 13.31 5.69
N GLU A 39 -1.79 14.21 5.21
CA GLU A 39 -2.17 15.58 4.85
C GLU A 39 -3.20 15.64 3.71
N HIS A 40 -3.11 14.76 2.72
CA HIS A 40 -4.07 14.75 1.62
C HIS A 40 -5.34 13.96 1.94
N LEU A 41 -5.26 12.94 2.79
CA LEU A 41 -6.45 12.24 3.27
C LEU A 41 -7.40 13.20 3.98
N GLY A 42 -6.87 14.13 4.78
CA GLY A 42 -7.68 15.17 5.41
C GLY A 42 -8.33 16.14 4.40
N VAL A 43 -7.66 16.39 3.28
CA VAL A 43 -8.19 17.24 2.19
C VAL A 43 -9.22 16.50 1.33
N CYS A 44 -9.06 15.20 1.06
CA CYS A 44 -10.01 14.43 0.25
C CYS A 44 -11.37 14.29 0.94
N LEU A 45 -11.38 14.26 2.27
CA LEU A 45 -12.60 14.22 3.09
C LEU A 45 -13.29 15.59 3.25
N GLN A 46 -12.70 16.65 2.66
CA GLN A 46 -13.18 18.02 2.78
C GLN A 46 -14.49 18.20 1.97
N GLY A 47 -15.62 17.99 2.65
CA GLY A 47 -16.96 18.05 2.07
C GLY A 47 -17.98 17.26 2.91
N ASP A 48 -17.56 16.10 3.42
CA ASP A 48 -18.41 15.18 4.18
C ASP A 48 -18.16 15.22 5.69
N VAL A 49 -16.97 15.68 6.11
CA VAL A 49 -16.55 15.85 7.51
C VAL A 49 -15.71 17.12 7.66
N SER A 50 -15.56 17.62 8.89
CA SER A 50 -14.65 18.72 9.15
C SER A 50 -13.20 18.29 8.92
N LEU A 51 -12.42 19.13 8.23
CA LEU A 51 -11.00 18.88 7.97
C LEU A 51 -10.22 18.69 9.28
N HIS A 52 -10.58 19.44 10.33
CA HIS A 52 -9.97 19.31 11.64
C HIS A 52 -10.18 17.92 12.28
N ASP A 53 -11.38 17.34 12.15
CA ASP A 53 -11.66 15.99 12.67
C ASP A 53 -10.81 14.93 11.95
N SER A 54 -10.69 15.06 10.63
CA SER A 54 -9.88 14.14 9.82
C SER A 54 -8.40 14.24 10.17
N GLU A 55 -7.86 15.45 10.33
CA GLU A 55 -6.47 15.68 10.74
C GLU A 55 -6.21 15.11 12.14
N ASN A 56 -7.10 15.35 13.09
CA ASN A 56 -6.96 14.87 14.47
C ASN A 56 -6.96 13.33 14.54
N LEU A 57 -7.81 12.66 13.75
CA LEU A 57 -7.84 11.18 13.72
C LEU A 57 -6.56 10.60 13.09
N LEU A 58 -6.11 11.23 12.02
CA LEU A 58 -4.92 10.86 11.27
C LEU A 58 -3.65 11.09 12.10
N GLU A 59 -3.60 12.18 12.86
CA GLU A 59 -2.54 12.45 13.84
C GLU A 59 -2.59 11.47 15.01
N ALA A 60 -3.78 11.13 15.52
CA ALA A 60 -3.94 10.10 16.54
C ALA A 60 -3.40 8.74 16.07
N ALA A 61 -3.64 8.35 14.81
CA ALA A 61 -3.12 7.10 14.24
C ALA A 61 -1.58 7.10 14.16
N ARG A 62 -0.98 8.21 13.73
CA ARG A 62 0.47 8.40 13.71
C ARG A 62 1.08 8.30 15.11
N LEU A 63 0.48 8.99 16.08
CA LEU A 63 0.93 8.93 17.47
C LEU A 63 0.87 7.51 18.03
N THR A 64 -0.17 6.74 17.70
CA THR A 64 -0.25 5.34 18.10
C THR A 64 0.91 4.55 17.53
N ARG A 65 1.20 4.69 16.23
CA ARG A 65 2.33 4.02 15.56
C ARG A 65 3.69 4.39 16.17
N ASP A 66 3.90 5.65 16.53
CA ASP A 66 5.17 6.13 17.10
C ASP A 66 5.47 5.52 18.49
N GLN A 67 4.49 4.87 19.14
CA GLN A 67 4.70 4.11 20.37
C GLN A 67 5.23 2.69 20.14
N LEU A 68 5.34 2.22 18.89
CA LEU A 68 5.76 0.86 18.58
C LEU A 68 7.14 0.79 17.96
N ASP A 69 7.86 -0.27 18.33
CA ASP A 69 9.09 -0.67 17.65
C ASP A 69 8.79 -1.25 16.27
N SER A 70 9.79 -1.17 15.38
CA SER A 70 9.68 -1.69 14.01
C SER A 70 9.38 -3.19 13.98
N GLU A 71 9.87 -3.97 14.95
CA GLU A 71 9.63 -5.42 15.02
C GLU A 71 8.15 -5.75 15.26
N VAL A 72 7.45 -4.93 16.06
CA VAL A 72 6.02 -5.09 16.33
C VAL A 72 5.20 -4.67 15.11
N LEU A 73 5.65 -3.65 14.38
CA LEU A 73 5.01 -3.27 13.13
C LEU A 73 5.15 -4.37 12.07
N GLU A 74 6.32 -5.00 11.96
CA GLU A 74 6.54 -6.12 11.05
C GLU A 74 5.70 -7.35 11.40
N SER A 75 5.45 -7.62 12.69
CA SER A 75 4.61 -8.74 13.10
C SER A 75 3.14 -8.56 12.69
N VAL A 76 2.62 -7.33 12.74
CA VAL A 76 1.27 -7.01 12.22
C VAL A 76 1.20 -7.20 10.72
N LEU A 77 2.24 -6.77 9.98
CA LEU A 77 2.30 -6.86 8.51
C LEU A 77 2.43 -8.29 7.98
N SER A 78 3.07 -9.18 8.74
CA SER A 78 3.35 -10.57 8.33
C SER A 78 2.35 -11.59 8.89
N SER A 79 1.41 -11.17 9.74
CA SER A 79 0.42 -12.05 10.36
C SER A 79 -0.65 -12.52 9.37
N GLU A 80 -1.08 -13.78 9.54
CA GLU A 80 -2.26 -14.33 8.88
C GLU A 80 -3.56 -13.68 9.39
N ASP A 81 -3.57 -13.28 10.67
CA ASP A 81 -4.63 -12.50 11.29
C ASP A 81 -4.08 -11.17 11.87
N PRO A 82 -3.98 -10.12 11.03
CA PRO A 82 -3.54 -8.80 11.47
C PRO A 82 -4.43 -8.19 12.57
N VAL A 83 -5.72 -8.55 12.62
CA VAL A 83 -6.66 -7.99 13.60
C VAL A 83 -6.37 -8.52 15.00
N ALA A 84 -6.12 -9.83 15.13
CA ALA A 84 -5.73 -10.43 16.40
C ALA A 84 -4.43 -9.81 16.93
N VAL A 85 -3.40 -9.70 16.10
CA VAL A 85 -2.11 -9.10 16.50
C VAL A 85 -2.29 -7.63 16.86
N ALA A 86 -3.03 -6.85 16.07
CA ALA A 86 -3.31 -5.45 16.39
C ALA A 86 -4.08 -5.30 17.72
N THR A 87 -4.94 -6.26 18.05
CA THR A 87 -5.68 -6.28 19.33
C THR A 87 -4.74 -6.58 20.51
N GLU A 88 -3.88 -7.59 20.40
CA GLU A 88 -2.87 -7.91 21.43
C GLU A 88 -1.91 -6.73 21.68
N VAL A 89 -1.50 -6.07 20.59
CA VAL A 89 -0.67 -4.86 20.65
C VAL A 89 -1.40 -3.70 21.32
N ALA A 90 -2.68 -3.48 20.98
CA ALA A 90 -3.50 -2.48 21.64
C ALA A 90 -3.67 -2.74 23.15
N GLU A 91 -3.83 -4.00 23.54
CA GLU A 91 -3.86 -4.43 24.95
C GLU A 91 -2.53 -4.13 25.65
N ALA A 92 -1.40 -4.43 25.00
CA ALA A 92 -0.07 -4.16 25.53
C ALA A 92 0.15 -2.65 25.77
N ILE A 93 -0.24 -1.81 24.80
CA ILE A 93 -0.18 -0.34 24.93
C ILE A 93 -1.08 0.14 26.08
N ALA A 94 -2.31 -0.37 26.18
CA ALA A 94 -3.26 0.03 27.20
C ALA A 94 -2.83 -0.35 28.63
N ASN A 95 -2.16 -1.49 28.77
CA ASN A 95 -1.73 -2.07 30.05
C ASN A 95 -0.37 -1.53 30.53
N THR A 96 0.44 -0.96 29.64
CA THR A 96 1.76 -0.44 30.02
C THR A 96 1.62 0.87 30.81
N GLN A 97 1.92 0.81 32.11
CA GLN A 97 1.89 1.97 33.01
C GLN A 97 3.27 2.63 33.11
N SER A 98 3.55 3.57 32.21
CA SER A 98 4.72 4.45 32.25
C SER A 98 4.29 5.92 32.24
N LYS A 99 5.14 6.85 32.73
CA LYS A 99 4.84 8.30 32.66
C LYS A 99 4.73 8.80 31.22
N GLU A 100 5.53 8.25 30.31
CA GLU A 100 5.49 8.53 28.88
C GLU A 100 4.15 8.08 28.28
N ASN A 101 3.66 6.91 28.69
CA ASN A 101 2.34 6.42 28.27
C ASN A 101 1.17 7.24 28.81
N MET A 102 1.30 7.82 30.01
CA MET A 102 0.27 8.73 30.53
C MET A 102 0.18 10.00 29.69
N SER A 103 1.33 10.60 29.33
CA SER A 103 1.38 11.76 28.42
C SER A 103 0.83 11.42 27.03
N TYR A 104 1.15 10.23 26.51
CA TYR A 104 0.60 9.73 25.26
C TYR A 104 -0.93 9.61 25.33
N ARG A 105 -1.48 9.01 26.38
CA ARG A 105 -2.93 8.84 26.55
C ARG A 105 -3.66 10.18 26.65
N GLU A 106 -3.11 11.15 27.39
CA GLU A 106 -3.68 12.50 27.49
C GLU A 106 -3.68 13.21 26.13
N THR A 107 -2.58 13.09 25.37
CA THR A 107 -2.46 13.68 24.02
C THR A 107 -3.44 13.03 23.06
N LEU A 108 -3.50 11.70 23.05
CA LEU A 108 -4.44 10.92 22.23
C LEU A 108 -5.90 11.31 22.54
N GLU A 109 -6.24 11.45 23.82
CA GLU A 109 -7.57 11.91 24.23
C GLU A 109 -7.87 13.32 23.79
N SER A 110 -6.90 14.22 23.86
CA SER A 110 -7.09 15.61 23.40
C SER A 110 -7.37 15.73 21.90
N LEU A 111 -6.81 14.82 21.09
CA LEU A 111 -7.05 14.77 19.64
C LEU A 111 -8.40 14.12 19.31
N LEU A 112 -8.81 13.10 20.06
CA LEU A 112 -10.04 12.35 19.78
C LEU A 112 -11.31 13.04 20.32
N LEU A 113 -11.22 13.77 21.43
CA LEU A 113 -12.34 14.46 22.05
C LEU A 113 -13.08 15.46 21.13
N PRO A 114 -12.41 16.28 20.31
CA PRO A 114 -13.10 17.21 19.41
C PRO A 114 -13.82 16.52 18.24
N ILE A 115 -13.49 15.26 17.94
CA ILE A 115 -14.06 14.55 16.78
C ILE A 115 -15.54 14.27 17.01
N GLY A 116 -16.39 14.82 16.15
CA GLY A 116 -17.84 14.69 16.28
C GLY A 116 -18.36 13.26 16.11
N ASP A 117 -17.95 12.59 15.03
CA ASP A 117 -18.37 11.21 14.72
C ASP A 117 -17.20 10.39 14.16
N VAL A 118 -16.52 9.67 15.06
CA VAL A 118 -15.37 8.81 14.73
C VAL A 118 -15.80 7.67 13.81
N HIS A 119 -17.01 7.11 13.96
CA HIS A 119 -17.48 6.00 13.15
C HIS A 119 -17.70 6.40 11.69
N LYS A 120 -18.37 7.54 11.47
CA LYS A 120 -18.56 8.09 10.13
C LYS A 120 -17.22 8.40 9.47
N LEU A 121 -16.30 9.01 10.21
CA LEU A 121 -14.98 9.37 9.69
C LEU A 121 -14.14 8.12 9.31
N LEU A 122 -14.18 7.08 10.13
CA LEU A 122 -13.55 5.79 9.83
C LEU A 122 -14.14 5.13 8.58
N ALA A 123 -15.47 5.16 8.41
CA ALA A 123 -16.12 4.61 7.23
C ALA A 123 -15.69 5.33 5.95
N LEU A 124 -15.63 6.67 5.98
CA LEU A 124 -15.19 7.48 4.84
C LEU A 124 -13.70 7.28 4.53
N LEU A 125 -12.85 7.13 5.54
CA LEU A 125 -11.43 6.80 5.33
C LEU A 125 -11.26 5.43 4.67
N VAL A 126 -12.07 4.45 5.04
CA VAL A 126 -12.04 3.13 4.39
C VAL A 126 -12.58 3.18 2.98
N ALA A 127 -13.62 3.98 2.72
CA ALA A 127 -14.13 4.24 1.37
C ALA A 127 -13.08 4.90 0.48
N GLU A 128 -12.27 5.82 1.01
CA GLU A 128 -11.19 6.44 0.25
C GLU A 128 -10.03 5.46 -0.03
N LEU A 129 -9.73 4.57 0.93
CA LEU A 129 -8.71 3.52 0.77
C LEU A 129 -9.16 2.39 -0.15
N ASP A 130 -10.47 2.17 -0.25
CA ASP A 130 -11.10 1.19 -1.12
C ASP A 130 -12.43 1.73 -1.66
N PRO A 131 -12.43 2.31 -2.87
CA PRO A 131 -13.63 2.85 -3.50
C PRO A 131 -14.74 1.80 -3.66
N SER A 132 -14.40 0.50 -3.70
CA SER A 132 -15.41 -0.58 -3.75
C SER A 132 -16.16 -0.79 -2.44
N TYR A 133 -15.75 -0.12 -1.36
CA TYR A 133 -16.41 -0.20 -0.05
C TYR A 133 -17.78 0.49 -0.03
N GLU A 134 -18.00 1.54 -0.84
CA GLU A 134 -19.31 2.20 -0.93
C GLU A 134 -20.29 1.46 -1.86
N ASP A 135 -19.80 0.76 -2.88
CA ASP A 135 -20.63 -0.04 -3.80
C ASP A 135 -21.36 -1.20 -3.08
N GLU A 136 -20.88 -1.64 -1.91
CA GLU A 136 -21.59 -2.60 -1.06
C GLU A 136 -22.72 -1.97 -0.21
N MET A 137 -22.80 -0.64 -0.13
CA MET A 137 -23.80 0.09 0.65
C MET A 137 -24.76 0.94 -0.18
N ILE A 138 -24.42 1.22 -1.44
CA ILE A 138 -25.26 2.00 -2.35
C ILE A 138 -25.51 1.14 -3.60
N GLU A 139 -26.67 0.50 -3.67
CA GLU A 139 -27.20 0.03 -4.95
C GLU A 139 -27.37 1.24 -5.87
N THR A 140 -26.54 1.30 -6.91
CA THR A 140 -26.64 2.16 -8.11
C THR A 140 -26.25 3.63 -7.97
N ALA A 141 -25.14 4.00 -8.61
CA ALA A 141 -25.13 5.07 -9.59
C ALA A 141 -23.96 4.84 -10.56
N ASP A 142 -24.26 4.88 -11.86
CA ASP A 142 -23.29 4.83 -12.96
C ASP A 142 -22.14 5.83 -12.77
N VAL A 143 -21.00 5.39 -12.24
CA VAL A 143 -19.72 6.08 -12.45
C VAL A 143 -19.05 5.42 -13.65
N GLN A 144 -19.64 5.68 -14.83
CA GLN A 144 -18.89 5.63 -16.08
C GLN A 144 -18.04 6.91 -16.16
N ASP A 145 -17.03 7.02 -15.30
CA ASP A 145 -15.86 7.80 -15.70
C ASP A 145 -15.10 6.92 -16.68
N SER A 146 -15.17 7.34 -17.94
CA SER A 146 -14.40 6.79 -19.06
C SER A 146 -12.91 7.03 -18.82
N GLU A 147 -12.33 6.42 -17.79
CA GLU A 147 -10.92 6.09 -17.81
C GLU A 147 -10.76 5.13 -18.98
N THR A 148 -10.18 5.63 -20.07
CA THR A 148 -9.69 4.76 -21.13
C THR A 148 -8.67 3.83 -20.49
N GLN A 149 -9.13 2.64 -20.08
CA GLN A 149 -8.27 1.57 -19.60
C GLN A 149 -7.35 1.23 -20.76
N LEU A 150 -6.12 1.72 -20.69
CA LEU A 150 -5.09 1.33 -21.62
C LEU A 150 -4.93 -0.19 -21.49
N ALA A 151 -4.98 -0.89 -22.62
CA ALA A 151 -4.75 -2.34 -22.62
C ALA A 151 -3.39 -2.61 -21.94
N MET A 152 -3.36 -3.51 -20.96
CA MET A 152 -2.13 -3.85 -20.21
C MET A 152 -0.97 -4.18 -21.15
N SER A 153 -1.25 -4.84 -22.27
CA SER A 153 -0.28 -5.15 -23.34
C SER A 153 0.44 -3.92 -23.92
N GLN A 154 -0.16 -2.73 -23.86
CA GLN A 154 0.45 -1.47 -24.31
C GLN A 154 1.27 -0.78 -23.19
N LEU A 155 0.90 -0.96 -21.92
CA LEU A 155 1.59 -0.40 -20.75
C LEU A 155 2.93 -1.11 -20.45
N PHE A 156 2.99 -2.42 -20.69
CA PHE A 156 4.16 -3.28 -20.42
C PHE A 156 5.07 -3.49 -21.65
N ALA A 157 4.95 -2.62 -22.66
CA ALA A 157 5.68 -2.73 -23.93
C ALA A 157 7.17 -2.35 -23.84
N SER A 158 7.59 -1.60 -22.81
CA SER A 158 8.97 -1.13 -22.65
C SER A 158 9.53 -1.44 -21.26
N PRO A 159 10.76 -1.97 -21.13
CA PRO A 159 11.36 -2.25 -19.82
C PRO A 159 11.51 -1.02 -18.92
N VAL A 160 11.52 0.18 -19.51
CA VAL A 160 11.53 1.45 -18.76
C VAL A 160 10.13 1.77 -18.22
N SER A 161 9.07 1.58 -19.01
CA SER A 161 7.70 1.81 -18.54
C SER A 161 7.32 0.79 -17.45
N GLU A 162 7.76 -0.45 -17.58
CA GLU A 162 7.53 -1.51 -16.60
C GLU A 162 8.14 -1.20 -15.24
N ARG A 163 9.39 -0.74 -15.22
CA ARG A 163 10.08 -0.34 -13.99
C ARG A 163 9.47 0.89 -13.35
N LEU A 164 9.11 1.87 -14.17
CA LEU A 164 8.47 3.09 -13.70
C LEU A 164 7.10 2.80 -13.10
N LEU A 165 6.29 1.97 -13.76
CA LEU A 165 4.99 1.53 -13.24
C LEU A 165 5.16 0.72 -11.95
N ALA A 166 6.10 -0.23 -11.90
CA ALA A 166 6.36 -1.02 -10.69
C ALA A 166 6.84 -0.17 -9.52
N ASP A 167 7.70 0.83 -9.75
CA ASP A 167 8.15 1.77 -8.71
C ASP A 167 6.99 2.65 -8.22
N ILE A 168 6.16 3.16 -9.13
CA ILE A 168 4.98 3.96 -8.78
C ILE A 168 3.98 3.14 -7.97
N VAL A 169 3.60 1.94 -8.45
CA VAL A 169 2.69 1.03 -7.75
C VAL A 169 3.29 0.61 -6.40
N GLY A 170 4.58 0.26 -6.37
CA GLY A 170 5.26 -0.13 -5.14
C GLY A 170 5.22 0.96 -4.07
N ARG A 171 5.49 2.22 -4.44
CA ARG A 171 5.40 3.38 -3.52
C ARG A 171 3.97 3.64 -3.06
N ARG A 172 2.98 3.51 -3.95
CA ARG A 172 1.55 3.68 -3.61
C ARG A 172 1.10 2.62 -2.63
N CYS A 173 1.39 1.34 -2.92
CA CYS A 173 1.09 0.24 -2.03
C CYS A 173 1.74 0.43 -0.67
N LEU A 174 2.99 0.90 -0.60
CA LEU A 174 3.66 1.18 0.67
C LEU A 174 2.97 2.29 1.48
N ALA A 175 2.61 3.40 0.85
CA ALA A 175 1.92 4.50 1.52
C ALA A 175 0.56 4.05 2.08
N ARG A 176 -0.23 3.34 1.26
CA ARG A 176 -1.53 2.77 1.66
C ARG A 176 -1.38 1.73 2.76
N LEU A 177 -0.37 0.87 2.66
CA LEU A 177 -0.04 -0.12 3.68
C LEU A 177 0.19 0.56 5.02
N MET A 178 1.06 1.57 5.08
CA MET A 178 1.34 2.32 6.32
C MET A 178 0.08 2.93 6.93
N VAL A 179 -0.74 3.62 6.13
CA VAL A 179 -2.00 4.21 6.63
C VAL A 179 -2.96 3.13 7.14
N THR A 180 -3.12 2.02 6.41
CA THR A 180 -4.00 0.92 6.85
C THR A 180 -3.53 0.29 8.15
N THR A 181 -2.22 0.12 8.35
CA THR A 181 -1.66 -0.43 9.58
C THR A 181 -1.89 0.52 10.75
N ASP A 182 -1.61 1.80 10.56
CA ASP A 182 -1.73 2.82 11.62
C ASP A 182 -3.21 2.99 12.04
N LEU A 183 -4.15 2.97 11.07
CA LEU A 183 -5.59 2.96 11.35
C LEU A 183 -6.05 1.67 12.06
N LEU A 184 -5.56 0.50 11.63
CA LEU A 184 -5.91 -0.78 12.27
C LEU A 184 -5.51 -0.77 13.76
N LEU A 185 -4.30 -0.29 14.07
CA LEU A 185 -3.81 -0.17 15.44
C LEU A 185 -4.64 0.81 16.27
N LEU A 186 -4.93 1.99 15.71
CA LEU A 186 -5.74 3.00 16.39
C LEU A 186 -7.14 2.45 16.71
N ILE A 187 -7.82 1.84 15.74
CA ILE A 187 -9.19 1.32 15.93
C ILE A 187 -9.20 0.21 16.98
N SER A 188 -8.23 -0.71 16.95
CA SER A 188 -8.09 -1.76 17.97
C SER A 188 -7.89 -1.17 19.37
N LEU A 189 -7.09 -0.11 19.50
CA LEU A 189 -6.89 0.61 20.76
C LEU A 189 -8.18 1.29 21.25
N LEU A 190 -8.90 1.97 20.35
CA LEU A 190 -10.16 2.64 20.69
C LEU A 190 -11.27 1.65 21.07
N GLN A 191 -11.32 0.51 20.41
CA GLN A 191 -12.23 -0.58 20.74
C GLN A 191 -11.90 -1.16 22.12
N HIS A 192 -10.62 -1.41 22.41
CA HIS A 192 -10.20 -1.90 23.72
C HIS A 192 -10.50 -0.90 24.85
N GLN A 193 -10.39 0.41 24.59
CA GLN A 193 -10.78 1.47 25.52
C GLN A 193 -12.31 1.68 25.62
N GLY A 194 -13.11 0.97 24.82
CA GLY A 194 -14.56 1.12 24.79
C GLY A 194 -15.06 2.44 24.17
N LYS A 195 -14.17 3.21 23.54
CA LYS A 195 -14.49 4.51 22.88
C LYS A 195 -15.25 4.30 21.57
N VAL A 196 -15.05 3.16 20.93
CA VAL A 196 -15.67 2.79 19.66
C VAL A 196 -16.24 1.39 19.79
N GLN A 197 -17.47 1.17 19.33
CA GLN A 197 -18.16 -0.13 19.35
C GLN A 197 -18.57 -0.55 17.93
N ASN A 198 -18.73 -1.86 17.71
CA ASN A 198 -19.21 -2.45 16.44
C ASN A 198 -18.34 -2.14 15.20
N VAL A 199 -17.02 -2.00 15.36
CA VAL A 199 -16.07 -1.75 14.26
C VAL A 199 -15.50 -3.00 13.60
N ASN A 200 -15.99 -4.19 13.93
CA ASN A 200 -15.49 -5.46 13.38
C ASN A 200 -15.52 -5.51 11.84
N ARG A 201 -16.53 -4.90 11.20
CA ARG A 201 -16.59 -4.82 9.73
C ARG A 201 -15.46 -3.96 9.16
N VAL A 202 -15.18 -2.82 9.80
CA VAL A 202 -14.10 -1.89 9.41
C VAL A 202 -12.74 -2.56 9.61
N LEU A 203 -12.53 -3.22 10.75
CA LEU A 203 -11.30 -3.96 11.06
C LEU A 203 -11.03 -5.09 10.06
N TYR A 204 -12.05 -5.89 9.73
CA TYR A 204 -11.91 -6.97 8.75
C TYR A 204 -11.54 -6.44 7.35
N LYS A 205 -12.20 -5.35 6.93
CA LYS A 205 -11.91 -4.70 5.65
C LYS A 205 -10.48 -4.15 5.61
N LEU A 206 -10.05 -3.44 6.66
CA LEU A 206 -8.68 -2.93 6.77
C LEU A 206 -7.63 -4.06 6.77
N SER A 207 -7.93 -5.19 7.43
CA SER A 207 -7.07 -6.37 7.42
C SER A 207 -6.89 -6.94 6.00
N THR A 208 -7.99 -7.06 5.24
CA THR A 208 -7.94 -7.51 3.84
C THR A 208 -7.14 -6.53 2.97
N LEU A 209 -7.36 -5.22 3.15
CA LEU A 209 -6.61 -4.19 2.43
C LEU A 209 -5.11 -4.22 2.75
N LEU A 210 -4.77 -4.39 4.04
CA LEU A 210 -3.39 -4.51 4.48
C LEU A 210 -2.69 -5.69 3.81
N GLN A 211 -3.33 -6.87 3.77
CA GLN A 211 -2.78 -8.05 3.08
C GLN A 211 -2.62 -7.83 1.58
N ASN A 212 -3.60 -7.19 0.93
CA ASN A 212 -3.53 -6.85 -0.49
C ASN A 212 -2.38 -5.86 -0.78
N TYR A 213 -2.25 -4.80 0.02
CA TYR A 213 -1.18 -3.83 -0.18
C TYR A 213 0.20 -4.42 0.14
N HIS A 214 0.31 -5.27 1.17
CA HIS A 214 1.54 -5.96 1.52
C HIS A 214 2.00 -6.88 0.39
N THR A 215 1.09 -7.71 -0.15
CA THR A 215 1.41 -8.63 -1.26
C THR A 215 1.78 -7.87 -2.53
N LEU A 216 1.04 -6.82 -2.89
CA LEU A 216 1.36 -5.99 -4.05
C LEU A 216 2.69 -5.26 -3.90
N HIS A 217 2.96 -4.68 -2.71
CA HIS A 217 4.23 -4.03 -2.43
C HIS A 217 5.40 -5.03 -2.51
N TRP A 218 5.22 -6.22 -1.92
CA TRP A 218 6.19 -7.30 -2.01
C TRP A 218 6.47 -7.67 -3.47
N LEU A 219 5.45 -7.86 -4.30
CA LEU A 219 5.61 -8.15 -5.74
C LEU A 219 6.36 -7.03 -6.50
N CYS A 220 6.16 -5.77 -6.12
CA CYS A 220 6.88 -4.63 -6.71
C CYS A 220 8.37 -4.62 -6.33
N CYS A 221 8.69 -5.01 -5.08
CA CYS A 221 10.04 -5.03 -4.53
C CYS A 221 10.85 -6.26 -4.95
N GLN A 222 10.17 -7.38 -5.28
CA GLN A 222 10.85 -8.58 -5.75
C GLN A 222 11.36 -8.40 -7.18
N SER A 223 12.68 -8.57 -7.35
CA SER A 223 13.31 -8.70 -8.66
C SER A 223 13.21 -10.16 -9.13
N VAL A 224 12.48 -10.40 -10.20
CA VAL A 224 12.64 -11.59 -11.02
C VAL A 224 14.02 -11.50 -11.66
N VAL A 225 14.98 -12.19 -11.06
CA VAL A 225 16.20 -12.55 -11.77
C VAL A 225 15.77 -13.64 -12.75
N PRO A 226 15.73 -13.37 -14.08
CA PRO A 226 15.45 -14.43 -15.02
C PRO A 226 16.51 -15.51 -14.81
N THR A 227 16.08 -16.70 -14.42
CA THR A 227 16.95 -17.87 -14.29
C THR A 227 17.60 -18.06 -15.65
N SER A 228 18.92 -17.93 -15.73
CA SER A 228 19.61 -18.16 -17.00
C SER A 228 19.21 -19.55 -17.51
N PRO A 229 19.02 -19.75 -18.82
CA PRO A 229 18.65 -21.06 -19.35
C PRO A 229 19.66 -22.14 -18.92
N LEU A 230 20.93 -21.77 -18.74
CA LEU A 230 21.98 -22.61 -18.16
C LEU A 230 21.75 -22.97 -16.68
N SER A 231 21.25 -22.02 -15.88
CA SER A 231 20.89 -22.24 -14.47
C SER A 231 19.64 -23.11 -14.35
N LEU A 232 18.64 -22.91 -15.22
CA LEU A 232 17.45 -23.77 -15.27
C LEU A 232 17.82 -25.18 -15.71
N GLU A 233 18.66 -25.33 -16.74
CA GLU A 233 19.12 -26.64 -17.20
C GLU A 233 19.95 -27.36 -16.12
N ASN A 234 20.83 -26.63 -15.41
CA ASN A 234 21.59 -27.19 -14.29
C ASN A 234 20.70 -27.57 -13.10
N ASN A 235 19.71 -26.74 -12.75
CA ASN A 235 18.73 -27.05 -11.71
C ASN A 235 17.85 -28.25 -12.10
N MET A 236 17.42 -28.33 -13.36
CA MET A 236 16.68 -29.48 -13.90
C MET A 236 17.52 -30.76 -13.87
N ARG A 237 18.81 -30.67 -14.21
CA ARG A 237 19.74 -31.82 -14.10
C ARG A 237 19.96 -32.25 -12.65
N GLN A 238 20.03 -31.30 -11.71
CA GLN A 238 20.12 -31.58 -10.28
C GLN A 238 18.81 -32.18 -9.74
N LEU A 239 17.64 -31.68 -10.14
CA LEU A 239 16.32 -32.24 -9.79
C LEU A 239 16.07 -33.61 -10.42
N ALA A 240 16.56 -33.84 -11.64
CA ALA A 240 16.53 -35.14 -12.29
C ALA A 240 17.47 -36.15 -11.61
N ALA A 241 18.63 -35.70 -11.10
CA ALA A 241 19.49 -36.52 -10.24
C ALA A 241 18.83 -36.85 -8.89
N LEU A 242 17.84 -36.06 -8.46
CA LEU A 242 17.04 -36.27 -7.26
C LEU A 242 15.72 -37.02 -7.51
N ASN A 243 15.46 -37.51 -8.74
CA ASN A 243 14.24 -38.25 -9.14
C ASN A 243 12.91 -37.52 -8.87
N ILE A 244 12.89 -36.18 -8.85
CA ILE A 244 11.65 -35.41 -8.72
C ILE A 244 11.22 -34.95 -10.12
N SER A 245 10.35 -35.70 -10.78
CA SER A 245 9.78 -35.35 -12.08
C SER A 245 8.50 -34.54 -11.91
N SER A 246 8.49 -33.30 -12.41
CA SER A 246 7.25 -32.58 -12.70
C SER A 246 7.20 -32.21 -14.19
N CYS A 247 6.02 -32.37 -14.76
CA CYS A 247 5.69 -32.33 -16.18
C CYS A 247 5.51 -30.87 -16.62
N SER A 248 6.29 -30.38 -17.59
CA SER A 248 6.13 -29.02 -18.14
C SER A 248 5.62 -29.03 -19.58
N ARG A 249 4.48 -28.38 -19.83
CA ARG A 249 4.16 -27.78 -21.14
C ARG A 249 4.74 -26.36 -21.14
N GLN A 250 5.57 -26.03 -22.14
CA GLN A 250 6.16 -24.69 -22.34
C GLN A 250 5.54 -24.02 -23.59
N PRO A 251 5.24 -22.70 -23.56
CA PRO A 251 5.17 -21.86 -24.75
C PRO A 251 6.52 -21.14 -25.00
N PRO A 252 6.75 -20.55 -26.20
CA PRO A 252 8.06 -20.04 -26.61
C PRO A 252 8.31 -18.61 -26.12
N ILE A 253 9.56 -18.28 -25.74
CA ILE A 253 9.97 -16.93 -25.29
C ILE A 253 11.16 -16.44 -26.13
N ASN A 254 11.02 -15.26 -26.73
CA ASN A 254 12.04 -14.55 -27.50
C ASN A 254 13.00 -13.75 -26.59
N SER A 255 14.27 -13.73 -26.97
CA SER A 255 15.44 -13.21 -26.24
C SER A 255 15.50 -11.67 -26.15
N GLY A 256 15.61 -11.14 -24.93
CA GLY A 256 15.92 -9.74 -24.60
C GLY A 256 16.00 -9.56 -23.08
N TYR A 257 17.19 -9.70 -22.51
CA TYR A 257 17.39 -9.90 -21.06
C TYR A 257 17.61 -8.61 -20.27
N ILE A 258 16.67 -8.29 -19.37
CA ILE A 258 16.78 -7.26 -18.32
C ILE A 258 16.07 -7.81 -17.07
N PRO A 259 16.60 -7.65 -15.83
CA PRO A 259 15.90 -8.06 -14.62
C PRO A 259 14.59 -7.25 -14.49
N MET A 260 13.50 -7.99 -14.32
CA MET A 260 12.11 -7.52 -14.22
C MET A 260 11.65 -7.62 -12.77
N SER A 261 10.72 -6.78 -12.29
CA SER A 261 9.98 -7.11 -11.06
C SER A 261 8.87 -8.13 -11.37
N TYR A 262 8.23 -8.72 -10.35
CA TYR A 262 7.16 -9.71 -10.58
C TYR A 262 5.88 -9.10 -11.17
N VAL A 263 5.62 -7.82 -10.91
CA VAL A 263 4.46 -7.09 -11.45
C VAL A 263 4.40 -7.11 -12.98
N PRO A 264 5.45 -6.71 -13.73
CA PRO A 264 5.43 -6.79 -15.18
C PRO A 264 5.52 -8.22 -15.74
N PHE A 265 5.94 -9.21 -14.94
CA PHE A 265 5.85 -10.62 -15.33
C PHE A 265 4.40 -11.09 -15.37
N PHE A 266 3.64 -10.91 -14.28
CA PHE A 266 2.23 -11.30 -14.21
C PHE A 266 1.34 -10.47 -15.15
N ALA A 267 1.63 -9.17 -15.29
CA ALA A 267 0.89 -8.30 -16.20
C ALA A 267 1.12 -8.61 -17.69
N ARG A 268 2.17 -9.36 -18.04
CA ARG A 268 2.40 -9.88 -19.41
C ARG A 268 1.73 -11.22 -19.69
N GLU A 269 1.37 -11.99 -18.65
CA GLU A 269 0.74 -13.31 -18.78
C GLU A 269 -0.80 -13.27 -18.82
N MET A 270 -1.42 -12.13 -18.47
CA MET A 270 -2.87 -11.87 -18.64
C MET A 270 -3.19 -11.21 -19.98
#